data_AF-A0A7C7QDH5-F1
#
_entry.id   AF-A0A7C7QDH5-F1
#
_cell.length_a   1.000
_cell.length_b   1.000
_cell.length_c   1.000
_cell.angle_alpha   90.00
_cell.angle_beta   90.00
_cell.angle_gamma   90.00
#
_symmetry.space_group_name_H-M   'P 1'
#
loop_
_entity.id
_entity.type
_entity.pdbx_description
1 polymer ?
#
loop_
_entity_poly.entity_id
_entity_poly.type
_entity_poly.pdbx_seq_one_letter_code
_entity_poly.pdbx_strand_id
1 'polypeptide(L)'
;MWSTWLRKPEAFTLLGILGLAVSLRFYGLAWNPGIYTDEGCNLELAWNLARGESRFEALNFYWTTRAPLFYLAQAPLQLLAGQPSLFSLLLQRGFTCGLGLLMVAAVYFTAGRLYRGWLPAFLAGLLMAGFLFEVQYERFGFGDYVLAGVLLSWMGYMVSVNRLGWASVLAGLACLANYYAVIPVLAFTVAQVFHGEGWDRLRKAFTLISPTLIVFSTLLIIMVTRYGDSYAGEVFFMIRRTSNMGEPPLVNLQEATEFFKNLARFYVQAPFLTFPVTLTAGWLVFKGETRQVKTFGLAFLLSQPLILKLMVVTLDGTYKLAVYYWMFPLILAGAVPKFKTCRFKGKPA
;
A
#
# COMPACT_ATOMS: atom_id res chain seq x y z
N MET A 1 0.82 17.04 24.06
CA MET A 1 1.86 16.30 24.81
C MET A 1 2.91 15.76 23.84
N TRP A 2 3.85 16.61 23.41
CA TRP A 2 5.02 16.26 22.59
C TRP A 2 6.34 16.43 23.37
N SER A 3 6.28 16.76 24.66
CA SER A 3 7.45 17.07 25.48
C SER A 3 7.92 15.82 26.24
N THR A 4 9.22 15.52 26.12
CA THR A 4 10.04 14.60 26.96
C THR A 4 10.18 13.12 26.59
N TRP A 5 10.18 12.73 25.30
CA TRP A 5 10.41 11.31 24.93
C TRP A 5 11.80 10.95 24.40
N LEU A 6 12.64 11.91 24.01
CA LEU A 6 14.05 11.64 23.75
C LEU A 6 14.86 12.19 24.91
N ARG A 7 15.22 11.32 25.84
CA ARG A 7 16.33 11.59 26.75
C ARG A 7 17.56 11.88 25.87
N LYS A 8 18.44 12.78 26.32
CA LYS A 8 19.71 13.08 25.64
C LYS A 8 20.41 11.84 25.04
N PRO A 9 20.58 10.70 25.77
CA PRO A 9 21.19 9.50 25.20
C PRO A 9 20.43 8.92 23.99
N GLU A 10 19.11 8.89 24.01
CA GLU A 10 18.29 8.33 22.93
C GLU A 10 18.40 9.18 21.66
N ALA A 11 18.50 10.50 21.81
CA ALA A 11 18.75 11.42 20.70
C ALA A 11 20.13 11.16 20.06
N PHE A 12 21.17 11.01 20.87
CA PHE A 12 22.51 10.64 20.36
C PHE A 12 22.51 9.28 19.66
N THR A 13 21.79 8.29 20.20
CA THR A 13 21.65 6.99 19.56
C THR A 13 20.98 7.09 18.20
N LEU A 14 19.85 7.81 18.10
CA LEU A 14 19.16 8.02 16.83
C LEU A 14 20.06 8.77 15.83
N LEU A 15 20.76 9.81 16.27
CA LEU A 15 21.70 10.55 15.41
C LEU A 15 22.86 9.66 14.92
N GLY A 16 23.37 8.76 15.76
CA GLY A 16 24.39 7.79 15.35
C GLY A 16 23.87 6.81 14.28
N ILE A 17 22.66 6.28 14.48
CA ILE A 17 22.00 5.40 13.49
C ILE A 17 21.75 6.14 12.17
N LEU A 18 21.23 7.37 12.23
CA LEU A 18 20.99 8.19 11.05
C LEU A 18 22.29 8.59 10.36
N GLY A 19 23.36 8.90 11.11
CA GLY A 19 24.69 9.16 10.55
C GLY A 19 25.26 7.96 9.80
N LEU A 20 25.10 6.75 10.35
CA LEU A 20 25.42 5.51 9.64
C LEU A 20 24.55 5.34 8.38
N ALA A 21 23.23 5.54 8.49
CA ALA A 21 22.32 5.43 7.36
C ALA A 21 22.66 6.41 6.23
N VAL A 22 22.99 7.67 6.58
CA VAL A 22 23.47 8.70 5.64
C VAL A 22 24.74 8.22 4.95
N SER A 23 25.72 7.72 5.71
CA SER A 23 26.99 7.26 5.16
C SER A 23 26.76 6.12 4.15
N LEU A 24 25.97 5.11 4.51
CA LEU A 24 25.69 3.95 3.64
C LEU A 24 24.89 4.32 2.39
N ARG A 25 23.97 5.27 2.48
CA ARG A 25 23.08 5.66 1.38
C ARG A 25 23.73 6.67 0.43
N PHE A 26 24.45 7.67 0.95
CA PHE A 26 24.95 8.78 0.15
C PHE A 26 26.43 8.66 -0.25
N TYR A 27 27.24 7.87 0.45
CA TYR A 27 28.67 7.75 0.11
C TYR A 27 28.86 7.20 -1.31
N GLY A 28 29.54 7.95 -2.17
CA GLY A 28 29.77 7.55 -3.57
C GLY A 28 28.50 7.42 -4.40
N LEU A 29 27.41 8.12 -4.05
CA LEU A 29 26.14 8.03 -4.78
C LEU A 29 26.29 8.41 -6.28
N ALA A 30 27.14 9.40 -6.56
CA ALA A 30 27.48 9.83 -7.91
C ALA A 30 28.36 8.82 -8.68
N TRP A 31 29.01 7.88 -8.00
CA TRP A 31 29.85 6.85 -8.62
C TRP A 31 29.07 5.61 -9.03
N ASN A 32 27.78 5.54 -8.72
CA ASN A 32 26.94 4.41 -9.10
C ASN A 32 26.76 4.41 -10.63
N PRO A 33 27.31 3.41 -11.37
CA PRO A 33 27.49 3.49 -12.81
C PRO A 33 26.17 3.32 -13.56
N GLY A 34 26.02 4.10 -14.64
CA GLY A 34 24.92 3.95 -15.60
C GLY A 34 23.55 4.39 -15.09
N ILE A 35 22.55 4.12 -15.93
CA ILE A 35 21.13 4.36 -15.66
C ILE A 35 20.46 2.99 -15.67
N TYR A 36 19.82 2.62 -14.57
CA TYR A 36 19.02 1.40 -14.52
C TYR A 36 17.68 1.61 -15.22
N THR A 37 17.10 0.56 -15.79
CA THR A 37 15.86 0.65 -16.57
C THR A 37 14.72 1.29 -15.79
N ASP A 38 14.49 0.86 -14.55
CA ASP A 38 13.44 1.44 -13.69
C ASP A 38 13.77 2.86 -13.25
N GLU A 39 15.06 3.19 -13.13
CA GLU A 39 15.51 4.52 -12.75
C GLU A 39 15.19 5.54 -13.85
N GLY A 40 15.52 5.20 -15.10
CA GLY A 40 15.19 6.01 -16.28
C GLY A 40 13.69 6.14 -16.50
N CYS A 41 12.92 5.06 -16.29
CA CYS A 41 11.46 5.09 -16.34
C CYS A 41 10.90 6.09 -15.31
N ASN A 42 11.33 5.99 -14.05
CA ASN A 42 10.89 6.89 -12.98
C ASN A 42 11.19 8.37 -13.29
N LEU A 43 12.37 8.63 -13.85
CA LEU A 43 12.82 9.96 -14.28
C LEU A 43 11.93 10.55 -15.36
N GLU A 44 11.68 9.78 -16.43
CA GLU A 44 10.85 10.20 -17.56
C GLU A 44 9.42 10.48 -17.11
N LEU A 45 8.87 9.63 -16.25
CA LEU A 45 7.53 9.82 -15.67
C LEU A 45 7.43 11.10 -14.84
N ALA A 46 8.39 11.32 -13.95
CA ALA A 46 8.44 12.54 -13.14
C ALA A 46 8.62 13.79 -14.02
N TRP A 47 9.42 13.70 -15.09
CA TRP A 47 9.63 14.79 -16.04
C TRP A 47 8.38 15.13 -16.86
N ASN A 48 7.63 14.12 -17.30
CA ASN A 48 6.37 14.34 -18.02
C ASN A 48 5.34 15.02 -17.11
N LEU A 49 5.18 14.53 -15.88
CA LEU A 49 4.28 15.16 -14.89
C LEU A 49 4.69 16.60 -14.56
N ALA A 50 6.00 16.85 -14.45
CA ALA A 50 6.54 18.20 -14.23
C ALA A 50 6.11 19.19 -15.34
N ARG A 51 5.91 18.72 -16.57
CA ARG A 51 5.46 19.51 -17.73
C ARG A 51 3.94 19.50 -17.92
N GLY A 52 3.20 18.92 -16.99
CA GLY A 52 1.75 18.75 -17.10
C GLY A 52 1.33 17.69 -18.11
N GLU A 53 2.27 16.88 -18.61
CA GLU A 53 1.99 15.77 -19.51
C GLU A 53 1.58 14.55 -18.68
N SER A 54 0.40 14.01 -18.97
CA SER A 54 -0.13 12.81 -18.31
C SER A 54 0.37 11.50 -18.93
N ARG A 55 1.48 11.54 -19.68
CA ARG A 55 2.03 10.41 -20.45
C ARG A 55 2.86 9.51 -19.55
N PHE A 56 2.52 8.23 -19.55
CA PHE A 56 3.20 7.19 -18.80
C PHE A 56 4.10 6.36 -19.74
N GLU A 57 5.41 6.41 -19.54
CA GLU A 57 6.44 5.79 -20.41
C GLU A 57 6.38 6.31 -21.86
N ALA A 58 7.03 5.63 -22.82
CA ALA A 58 7.09 6.02 -24.24
C ALA A 58 5.73 5.96 -24.98
N LEU A 59 4.65 5.67 -24.26
CA LEU A 59 3.32 5.42 -24.79
C LEU A 59 2.36 6.47 -24.22
N ASN A 60 1.32 6.86 -24.98
CA ASN A 60 0.33 7.85 -24.54
C ASN A 60 -0.63 7.31 -23.45
N PHE A 61 -0.15 6.45 -22.54
CA PHE A 61 -0.96 5.86 -21.50
C PHE A 61 -1.18 6.84 -20.35
N TYR A 62 -2.41 6.85 -19.85
CA TYR A 62 -2.81 7.63 -18.69
C TYR A 62 -2.77 6.72 -17.45
N TRP A 63 -1.83 6.94 -16.53
CA TRP A 63 -1.93 6.62 -15.08
C TRP A 63 -2.14 5.15 -14.64
N THR A 64 -2.01 4.16 -15.52
CA THR A 64 -2.57 2.82 -15.28
C THR A 64 -1.67 1.80 -14.61
N THR A 65 -0.36 1.86 -14.82
CA THR A 65 0.52 0.76 -14.44
C THR A 65 1.25 0.98 -13.13
N ARG A 66 1.51 2.24 -12.77
CA ARG A 66 2.14 2.60 -11.49
C ARG A 66 1.33 3.67 -10.77
N ALA A 67 1.43 3.64 -9.45
CA ALA A 67 0.75 4.60 -8.60
C ALA A 67 1.49 5.95 -8.66
N PRO A 68 0.76 7.08 -8.67
CA PRO A 68 1.35 8.32 -9.15
C PRO A 68 2.12 9.15 -8.13
N LEU A 69 1.95 8.88 -6.83
CA LEU A 69 2.39 9.79 -5.78
C LEU A 69 3.91 9.97 -5.78
N PHE A 70 4.66 8.91 -6.08
CA PHE A 70 6.12 8.99 -6.15
C PHE A 70 6.58 9.96 -7.26
N TYR A 71 6.02 9.83 -8.45
CA TYR A 71 6.35 10.67 -9.60
C TYR A 71 5.93 12.12 -9.40
N LEU A 72 4.75 12.33 -8.77
CA LEU A 72 4.30 13.66 -8.38
C LEU A 72 5.22 14.31 -7.34
N ALA A 73 5.73 13.52 -6.38
CA ALA A 73 6.69 14.01 -5.40
C ALA A 73 8.07 14.32 -6.01
N GLN A 74 8.45 13.59 -7.05
CA GLN A 74 9.72 13.78 -7.75
C GLN A 74 9.68 14.91 -8.80
N ALA A 75 8.53 15.18 -9.41
CA ALA A 75 8.36 16.16 -10.48
C ALA A 75 8.95 17.56 -10.16
N PRO A 76 8.76 18.15 -8.95
CA PRO A 76 9.39 19.41 -8.61
C PRO A 76 10.92 19.37 -8.63
N LEU A 77 11.54 18.24 -8.27
CA LEU A 77 12.99 18.05 -8.35
C LEU A 77 13.47 18.02 -9.79
N GLN A 78 12.65 17.47 -10.70
CA GLN A 78 12.97 17.45 -12.13
C GLN A 78 12.88 18.85 -12.75
N LEU A 79 11.92 19.68 -12.31
CA LEU A 79 11.88 21.09 -12.71
C LEU A 79 13.17 21.84 -12.32
N LEU A 80 13.75 21.53 -11.16
CA LEU A 80 15.02 22.13 -10.72
C LEU A 80 16.22 21.66 -11.56
N ALA A 81 16.22 20.40 -12.02
CA ALA A 81 17.27 19.86 -12.86
C ALA A 81 17.19 20.33 -14.32
N GLY A 82 16.01 20.76 -14.77
CA GLY A 82 15.73 20.96 -16.19
C GLY A 82 15.57 19.62 -16.91
N GLN A 83 16.13 19.50 -18.11
CA GLN A 83 15.98 18.28 -18.91
C GLN A 83 16.62 17.04 -18.24
N PRO A 84 16.09 15.81 -18.52
CA PRO A 84 16.68 14.58 -18.03
C PRO A 84 18.18 14.51 -18.31
N SER A 85 18.98 14.36 -17.24
CA SER A 85 20.44 14.46 -17.25
C SER A 85 21.06 13.64 -16.10
N LEU A 86 22.39 13.55 -16.06
CA LEU A 86 23.07 12.91 -14.93
C LEU A 86 22.80 13.64 -13.61
N PHE A 87 22.56 14.94 -13.65
CA PHE A 87 22.20 15.70 -12.45
C PHE A 87 20.80 15.34 -11.96
N SER A 88 19.83 15.19 -12.88
CA SER A 88 18.46 14.81 -12.54
C SER A 88 18.38 13.38 -11.96
N LEU A 89 19.24 12.48 -12.45
CA LEU A 89 19.50 11.15 -11.89
C LEU A 89 20.02 11.22 -10.45
N LEU A 90 21.02 12.06 -10.20
CA LEU A 90 21.58 12.25 -8.87
C LEU A 90 20.52 12.81 -7.90
N LEU A 91 19.66 13.72 -8.35
CA LEU A 91 18.54 14.21 -7.54
C LEU A 91 17.54 13.09 -7.21
N GLN A 92 17.19 12.23 -8.18
CA GLN A 92 16.32 11.08 -7.92
C GLN A 92 16.92 10.14 -6.87
N ARG A 93 18.18 9.75 -7.05
CA ARG A 93 18.89 8.89 -6.09
C ARG A 93 18.99 9.54 -4.72
N GLY A 94 19.31 10.84 -4.67
CA GLY A 94 19.37 11.60 -3.43
C GLY A 94 18.01 11.64 -2.73
N PHE A 95 16.93 11.81 -3.49
CA PHE A 95 15.57 11.80 -2.98
C PHE A 95 15.20 10.44 -2.37
N THR A 96 15.43 9.33 -3.07
CA THR A 96 15.15 7.97 -2.56
C THR A 96 16.03 7.60 -1.37
N CYS A 97 17.31 7.98 -1.36
CA CYS A 97 18.17 7.85 -0.18
C CYS A 97 17.64 8.67 1.00
N GLY A 98 17.13 9.88 0.77
CA GLY A 98 16.49 10.71 1.80
C GLY A 98 15.22 10.06 2.36
N LEU A 99 14.39 9.46 1.51
CA LEU A 99 13.24 8.66 1.93
C LEU A 99 13.70 7.48 2.82
N GLY A 100 14.78 6.80 2.46
CA GLY A 100 15.39 5.76 3.29
C GLY A 100 15.72 6.21 4.71
N LEU A 101 16.26 7.42 4.88
CA LEU A 101 16.51 7.99 6.22
C LEU A 101 15.21 8.16 7.03
N LEU A 102 14.14 8.63 6.38
CA LEU A 102 12.83 8.77 7.03
C LEU A 102 12.26 7.40 7.43
N MET A 103 12.51 6.36 6.63
CA MET A 103 12.12 4.99 6.95
C MET A 103 12.85 4.48 8.19
N VAL A 104 14.18 4.67 8.27
CA VAL A 104 14.99 4.30 9.44
C VAL A 104 14.47 4.98 10.71
N ALA A 105 14.18 6.27 10.64
CA ALA A 105 13.61 7.01 11.76
C ALA A 105 12.24 6.46 12.19
N ALA A 106 11.34 6.21 11.22
CA ALA A 106 10.02 5.65 11.50
C ALA A 106 10.09 4.28 12.17
N VAL A 107 10.98 3.40 11.70
CA VAL A 107 11.21 2.07 12.28
C VAL A 107 11.76 2.20 13.70
N TYR A 108 12.76 3.06 13.94
CA TYR A 108 13.30 3.33 15.26
C TYR A 108 12.21 3.76 16.25
N PHE A 109 11.39 4.75 15.87
CA PHE A 109 10.31 5.24 16.73
C PHE A 109 9.22 4.21 16.97
N THR A 110 8.85 3.45 15.94
CA THR A 110 7.83 2.40 16.04
C THR A 110 8.28 1.30 17.01
N ALA A 111 9.51 0.80 16.87
CA ALA A 111 10.05 -0.24 17.74
C ALA A 111 10.19 0.25 19.19
N GLY A 112 10.72 1.45 19.41
CA GLY A 112 10.82 2.03 20.74
C GLY A 112 9.46 2.20 21.42
N ARG A 113 8.42 2.54 20.63
CA ARG A 113 7.06 2.71 21.13
C ARG A 113 6.39 1.37 21.46
N LEU A 114 6.51 0.37 20.59
CA LEU A 114 5.87 -0.94 20.77
C LEU A 114 6.49 -1.74 21.91
N TYR A 115 7.82 -1.76 22.00
CA TYR A 115 8.55 -2.58 22.97
C TYR A 115 8.98 -1.83 24.24
N ARG A 116 8.66 -0.53 24.33
CA ARG A 116 8.91 0.33 25.51
C ARG A 116 10.35 0.25 26.03
N GLY A 117 11.32 0.32 25.14
CA GLY A 117 12.73 0.25 25.52
C GLY A 117 13.65 0.85 24.45
N TRP A 118 14.79 1.37 24.89
CA TRP A 118 15.81 1.95 24.01
C TRP A 118 16.51 0.88 23.15
N LEU A 119 16.73 -0.32 23.71
CA LEU A 119 17.44 -1.40 23.02
C LEU A 119 16.67 -1.92 21.79
N PRO A 120 15.35 -2.22 21.85
CA PRO A 120 14.57 -2.54 20.66
C PRO A 120 14.57 -1.45 19.60
N ALA A 121 14.49 -0.17 20.00
CA ALA A 121 14.56 0.97 19.08
C ALA A 121 15.92 1.01 18.37
N PHE A 122 17.01 0.89 19.15
CA PHE A 122 18.38 0.85 18.66
C PHE A 122 18.58 -0.29 17.67
N LEU A 123 18.22 -1.53 18.04
CA LEU A 123 18.40 -2.70 17.17
C LEU A 123 17.57 -2.59 15.89
N ALA A 124 16.31 -2.19 15.98
CA ALA A 124 15.45 -2.04 14.79
C ALA A 124 15.97 -0.93 13.86
N GLY A 125 16.35 0.23 14.40
CA GLY A 125 16.92 1.32 13.63
C GLY A 125 18.26 0.94 13.00
N LEU A 126 19.13 0.25 13.74
CA LEU A 126 20.45 -0.19 13.25
C LEU A 126 20.31 -1.23 12.12
N LEU A 127 19.42 -2.22 12.30
CA LEU A 127 19.12 -3.21 11.28
C LEU A 127 18.58 -2.54 10.01
N MET A 128 17.65 -1.61 10.15
CA MET A 128 17.10 -0.90 8.99
C MET A 128 18.13 0.02 8.31
N ALA A 129 19.01 0.65 9.09
CA ALA A 129 20.07 1.51 8.57
C ALA A 129 21.07 0.69 7.72
N GLY A 130 21.41 -0.51 8.16
CA GLY A 130 22.40 -1.39 7.53
C GLY A 130 21.82 -2.47 6.61
N PHE A 131 20.50 -2.53 6.40
CA PHE A 131 19.90 -3.56 5.57
C PHE A 131 20.27 -3.34 4.10
N LEU A 132 21.23 -4.16 3.62
CA LEU A 132 21.94 -3.96 2.36
C LEU A 132 21.00 -3.85 1.15
N PHE A 133 19.93 -4.65 1.13
CA PHE A 133 18.99 -4.66 0.02
C PHE A 133 18.24 -3.33 -0.12
N GLU A 134 17.74 -2.79 1.00
CA GLU A 134 17.08 -1.47 1.00
C GLU A 134 18.06 -0.35 0.66
N VAL A 135 19.26 -0.36 1.25
CA VAL A 135 20.30 0.62 0.91
C VAL A 135 20.60 0.62 -0.59
N GLN A 136 20.69 -0.57 -1.20
CA GLN A 136 20.95 -0.71 -2.63
C GLN A 136 19.78 -0.19 -3.48
N TYR A 137 18.54 -0.56 -3.14
CA TYR A 137 17.34 -0.12 -3.87
C TYR A 137 17.17 1.40 -3.84
N GLU A 138 17.38 2.00 -2.67
CA GLU A 138 17.34 3.45 -2.51
C GLU A 138 18.43 4.14 -3.34
N ARG A 139 19.65 3.57 -3.38
CA ARG A 139 20.76 4.09 -4.20
C ARG A 139 20.55 3.94 -5.70
N PHE A 140 19.69 3.02 -6.12
CA PHE A 140 19.30 2.82 -7.52
C PHE A 140 18.15 3.74 -7.97
N GLY A 141 17.59 4.55 -7.06
CA GLY A 141 16.47 5.43 -7.42
C GLY A 141 15.17 4.67 -7.67
N PHE A 142 15.02 3.46 -7.12
CA PHE A 142 13.79 2.64 -7.25
C PHE A 142 12.76 3.11 -6.22
N GLY A 143 12.07 4.21 -6.50
CA GLY A 143 11.52 5.03 -5.44
C GLY A 143 10.04 4.86 -5.08
N ASP A 144 9.22 4.25 -5.93
CA ASP A 144 7.80 4.00 -5.64
C ASP A 144 7.62 3.02 -4.47
N TYR A 145 8.37 1.92 -4.46
CA TYR A 145 8.42 0.98 -3.32
C TYR A 145 8.99 1.63 -2.07
N VAL A 146 10.06 2.42 -2.18
CA VAL A 146 10.70 3.10 -1.04
C VAL A 146 9.74 4.11 -0.41
N LEU A 147 9.05 4.93 -1.21
CA LEU A 147 8.07 5.87 -0.71
C LEU A 147 6.89 5.15 -0.02
N ALA A 148 6.40 4.06 -0.61
CA ALA A 148 5.38 3.24 0.03
C ALA A 148 5.87 2.65 1.36
N GLY A 149 7.10 2.14 1.42
CA GLY A 149 7.74 1.61 2.64
C GLY A 149 7.87 2.66 3.75
N VAL A 150 8.28 3.89 3.41
CA VAL A 150 8.30 5.03 4.34
C VAL A 150 6.92 5.31 4.91
N LEU A 151 5.91 5.43 4.03
CA LEU A 151 4.55 5.76 4.43
C LEU A 151 3.92 4.66 5.31
N LEU A 152 4.19 3.38 5.01
CA LEU A 152 3.77 2.24 5.82
C LEU A 152 4.48 2.21 7.18
N SER A 153 5.77 2.54 7.23
CA SER A 153 6.53 2.62 8.48
C SER A 153 5.99 3.73 9.38
N TRP A 154 5.71 4.90 8.81
CA TRP A 154 5.07 6.00 9.54
C TRP A 154 3.61 5.68 9.92
N MET A 155 2.87 4.95 9.08
CA MET A 155 1.55 4.44 9.45
C MET A 155 1.65 3.56 10.71
N GLY A 156 2.60 2.62 10.74
CA GLY A 156 2.87 1.78 11.91
C GLY A 156 3.17 2.60 13.17
N TYR A 157 4.00 3.64 13.04
CA TYR A 157 4.24 4.58 14.12
C TYR A 157 2.95 5.27 14.59
N MET A 158 2.16 5.83 13.66
CA MET A 158 0.91 6.53 14.00
C MET A 158 -0.10 5.62 14.70
N VAL A 159 -0.16 4.35 14.32
CA VAL A 159 -0.98 3.35 15.04
C VAL A 159 -0.45 3.13 16.46
N SER A 160 0.87 3.02 16.63
CA SER A 160 1.50 2.81 17.95
C SER A 160 1.29 3.97 18.94
N VAL A 161 1.01 5.17 18.42
CA VAL A 161 0.64 6.35 19.22
C VAL A 161 -0.87 6.67 19.18
N ASN A 162 -1.69 5.71 18.71
CA ASN A 162 -3.15 5.81 18.63
C ASN A 162 -3.68 7.02 17.82
N ARG A 163 -2.94 7.43 16.77
CA ARG A 163 -3.29 8.49 15.83
C ARG A 163 -3.87 7.90 14.54
N LEU A 164 -4.98 7.18 14.68
CA LEU A 164 -5.56 6.36 13.60
C LEU A 164 -5.95 7.16 12.35
N GLY A 165 -6.39 8.41 12.49
CA GLY A 165 -6.70 9.27 11.33
C GLY A 165 -5.47 9.61 10.49
N TRP A 166 -4.31 9.80 11.12
CA TRP A 166 -3.06 10.00 10.37
C TRP A 166 -2.54 8.70 9.78
N ALA A 167 -2.69 7.58 10.51
CA ALA A 167 -2.35 6.27 9.99
C ALA A 167 -3.14 5.94 8.72
N SER A 168 -4.44 6.23 8.69
CA SER A 168 -5.28 5.95 7.52
C SER A 168 -4.96 6.83 6.31
N VAL A 169 -4.61 8.11 6.54
CA VAL A 169 -4.07 8.98 5.47
C VAL A 169 -2.78 8.40 4.90
N LEU A 170 -1.84 7.99 5.77
CA LEU A 170 -0.58 7.37 5.34
C LEU A 170 -0.79 6.05 4.61
N ALA A 171 -1.77 5.24 5.01
CA ALA A 171 -2.15 4.01 4.32
C ALA A 171 -2.66 4.29 2.89
N GLY A 172 -3.52 5.30 2.74
CA GLY A 172 -4.02 5.74 1.43
C GLY A 172 -2.90 6.29 0.54
N LEU A 173 -2.02 7.13 1.12
CA LEU A 173 -0.85 7.64 0.41
C LEU A 173 0.13 6.52 0.02
N ALA A 174 0.33 5.51 0.88
CA ALA A 174 1.18 4.38 0.56
C ALA A 174 0.67 3.61 -0.67
N CYS A 175 -0.66 3.43 -0.77
CA CYS A 175 -1.27 2.80 -1.95
C CYS A 175 -1.20 3.69 -3.20
N LEU A 176 -1.20 5.02 -3.05
CA LEU A 176 -0.93 5.96 -4.13
C LEU A 176 0.56 6.06 -4.50
N ALA A 177 1.47 5.68 -3.61
CA ALA A 177 2.90 5.56 -3.91
C ALA A 177 3.18 4.24 -4.64
N ASN A 178 2.57 3.15 -4.20
CA ASN A 178 2.67 1.85 -4.85
C ASN A 178 1.43 1.00 -4.55
N TYR A 179 0.75 0.49 -5.59
CA TYR A 179 -0.47 -0.31 -5.42
C TYR A 179 -0.26 -1.59 -4.59
N TYR A 180 0.95 -2.16 -4.57
CA TYR A 180 1.27 -3.33 -3.74
C TYR A 180 1.19 -3.04 -2.24
N ALA A 181 1.21 -1.77 -1.82
CA ALA A 181 1.02 -1.38 -0.42
C ALA A 181 -0.37 -1.77 0.12
N VAL A 182 -1.35 -2.05 -0.75
CA VAL A 182 -2.67 -2.56 -0.32
C VAL A 182 -2.54 -3.87 0.47
N ILE A 183 -1.56 -4.72 0.14
CA ILE A 183 -1.34 -6.01 0.80
C ILE A 183 -0.99 -5.83 2.28
N PRO A 184 0.09 -5.10 2.64
CA PRO A 184 0.42 -4.86 4.06
C PRO A 184 -0.65 -4.02 4.78
N VAL A 185 -1.34 -3.09 4.10
CA VAL A 185 -2.46 -2.35 4.71
C VAL A 185 -3.61 -3.29 5.09
N LEU A 186 -3.99 -4.21 4.21
CA LEU A 186 -5.02 -5.22 4.48
C LEU A 186 -4.58 -6.16 5.61
N ALA A 187 -3.36 -6.69 5.54
CA ALA A 187 -2.82 -7.56 6.58
C ALA A 187 -2.83 -6.87 7.95
N PHE A 188 -2.41 -5.60 8.00
CA PHE A 188 -2.41 -4.81 9.22
C PHE A 188 -3.83 -4.51 9.73
N THR A 189 -4.76 -4.20 8.81
CA THR A 189 -6.19 -4.02 9.13
C THR A 189 -6.77 -5.27 9.78
N VAL A 190 -6.52 -6.43 9.17
CA VAL A 190 -6.96 -7.74 9.68
C VAL A 190 -6.35 -8.02 11.06
N ALA A 191 -5.05 -7.74 11.25
CA ALA A 191 -4.40 -7.88 12.56
C ALA A 191 -5.07 -7.02 13.64
N GLN A 192 -5.50 -5.78 13.33
CA GLN A 192 -6.24 -4.93 14.27
C GLN A 192 -7.60 -5.52 14.66
N VAL A 193 -8.28 -6.22 13.75
CA VAL A 193 -9.54 -6.91 14.05
C VAL A 193 -9.33 -8.05 15.06
N PHE A 194 -8.23 -8.78 14.94
CA PHE A 194 -7.93 -9.92 15.83
C PHE A 194 -7.33 -9.51 17.18
N HIS A 195 -6.55 -8.44 17.23
CA HIS A 195 -5.90 -7.99 18.47
C HIS A 195 -6.70 -6.98 19.30
N GLY A 196 -7.71 -6.34 18.72
CA GLY A 196 -8.53 -5.38 19.46
C GLY A 196 -9.62 -6.06 20.31
N GLU A 197 -9.98 -5.42 21.42
CA GLU A 197 -11.11 -5.83 22.25
C GLU A 197 -12.36 -5.01 21.90
N GLY A 198 -13.54 -5.64 22.06
CA GLY A 198 -14.83 -4.98 21.94
C GLY A 198 -15.05 -4.26 20.59
N TRP A 199 -15.49 -3.01 20.67
CA TRP A 199 -15.80 -2.17 19.50
C TRP A 199 -14.55 -1.56 18.87
N ASP A 200 -13.50 -1.36 19.66
CA ASP A 200 -12.29 -0.69 19.19
C ASP A 200 -11.59 -1.46 18.06
N ARG A 201 -11.72 -2.80 18.02
CA ARG A 201 -11.17 -3.62 16.93
C ARG A 201 -11.77 -3.31 15.56
N LEU A 202 -13.10 -3.11 15.50
CA LEU A 202 -13.80 -2.79 14.26
C LEU A 202 -13.57 -1.34 13.89
N ARG A 203 -13.69 -0.42 14.86
CA ARG A 203 -13.45 1.00 14.63
C ARG A 203 -12.04 1.26 14.08
N LYS A 204 -11.00 0.66 14.66
CA LYS A 204 -9.61 0.78 14.21
C LYS A 204 -9.44 0.27 12.78
N ALA A 205 -9.95 -0.92 12.49
CA ALA A 205 -9.88 -1.52 11.17
C ALA A 205 -10.58 -0.67 10.10
N PHE A 206 -11.82 -0.27 10.35
CA PHE A 206 -12.58 0.60 9.44
C PHE A 206 -11.88 1.95 9.22
N THR A 207 -11.42 2.60 10.29
CA THR A 207 -10.74 3.89 10.18
C THR A 207 -9.49 3.79 9.31
N LEU A 208 -8.72 2.71 9.43
CA LEU A 208 -7.49 2.50 8.66
C LEU A 208 -7.77 2.27 7.17
N ILE A 209 -8.77 1.44 6.86
CA ILE A 209 -9.01 0.98 5.49
C ILE A 209 -9.87 1.97 4.67
N SER A 210 -10.75 2.74 5.32
CA SER A 210 -11.72 3.59 4.61
C SER A 210 -11.07 4.61 3.68
N PRO A 211 -10.08 5.42 4.09
CA PRO A 211 -9.44 6.38 3.18
C PRO A 211 -8.72 5.69 2.03
N THR A 212 -8.05 4.56 2.29
CA THR A 212 -7.40 3.75 1.25
C THR A 212 -8.40 3.29 0.19
N LEU A 213 -9.55 2.74 0.63
CA LEU A 213 -10.61 2.31 -0.28
C LEU A 213 -11.22 3.49 -1.04
N ILE A 214 -11.51 4.61 -0.37
CA ILE A 214 -12.08 5.80 -1.02
C ILE A 214 -11.13 6.30 -2.11
N VAL A 215 -9.85 6.45 -1.79
CA VAL A 215 -8.83 6.92 -2.73
C VAL A 215 -8.69 5.97 -3.91
N PHE A 216 -8.54 4.67 -3.65
CA PHE A 216 -8.35 3.66 -4.69
C PHE A 216 -9.60 3.52 -5.58
N SER A 217 -10.79 3.45 -4.99
CA SER A 217 -12.06 3.40 -5.72
C SER A 217 -12.28 4.66 -6.54
N THR A 218 -11.96 5.85 -6.02
CA THR A 218 -12.09 7.11 -6.78
C THR A 218 -11.15 7.13 -7.97
N LEU A 219 -9.88 6.75 -7.76
CA LEU A 219 -8.89 6.67 -8.82
C LEU A 219 -9.34 5.67 -9.91
N LEU A 220 -9.77 4.47 -9.51
CA LEU A 220 -10.26 3.44 -10.42
C LEU A 220 -11.51 3.92 -11.19
N ILE A 221 -12.47 4.56 -10.53
CA ILE A 221 -13.65 5.14 -11.18
C ILE A 221 -13.24 6.18 -12.22
N ILE A 222 -12.34 7.11 -11.88
CA ILE A 222 -11.85 8.12 -12.82
C ILE A 222 -11.16 7.46 -14.02
N MET A 223 -10.30 6.47 -13.75
CA MET A 223 -9.55 5.78 -14.79
C MET A 223 -10.46 5.02 -15.74
N VAL A 224 -11.45 4.29 -15.24
CA VAL A 224 -12.32 3.55 -16.16
C VAL A 224 -13.31 4.48 -16.87
N THR A 225 -13.86 5.47 -16.19
CA THR A 225 -14.85 6.38 -16.80
C THR A 225 -14.24 7.30 -17.84
N ARG A 226 -13.01 7.78 -17.64
CA ARG A 226 -12.33 8.68 -18.60
C ARG A 226 -11.39 7.98 -19.57
N TYR A 227 -10.81 6.86 -19.17
CA TYR A 227 -9.72 6.19 -19.90
C TYR A 227 -9.93 4.67 -20.02
N GLY A 228 -11.18 4.20 -20.05
CA GLY A 228 -11.52 2.78 -19.97
C GLY A 228 -10.80 1.86 -20.95
N ASP A 229 -10.63 2.27 -22.22
CA ASP A 229 -9.93 1.46 -23.22
C ASP A 229 -8.43 1.35 -22.91
N SER A 230 -7.78 2.45 -22.51
CA SER A 230 -6.38 2.46 -22.07
C SER A 230 -6.18 1.65 -20.79
N TYR A 231 -7.12 1.75 -19.84
CA TYR A 231 -7.10 0.98 -18.61
C TYR A 231 -7.22 -0.52 -18.86
N ALA A 232 -8.15 -0.95 -19.72
CA ALA A 232 -8.31 -2.35 -20.10
C ALA A 232 -7.04 -2.90 -20.77
N GLY A 233 -6.45 -2.13 -21.69
CA GLY A 233 -5.19 -2.50 -22.35
C GLY A 233 -4.04 -2.69 -21.36
N GLU A 234 -3.92 -1.81 -20.37
CA GLU A 234 -2.87 -1.91 -19.34
C GLU A 234 -3.07 -3.12 -18.43
N VAL A 235 -4.29 -3.35 -17.94
CA VAL A 235 -4.59 -4.52 -17.10
C VAL A 235 -4.22 -5.79 -17.86
N PHE A 236 -4.50 -5.83 -19.17
CA PHE A 236 -4.07 -6.91 -20.04
C PHE A 236 -2.55 -7.06 -20.13
N PHE A 237 -1.85 -5.96 -20.40
CA PHE A 237 -0.39 -5.94 -20.46
C PHE A 237 0.23 -6.42 -19.14
N MET A 238 -0.30 -5.97 -18.00
CA MET A 238 0.16 -6.36 -16.67
C MET A 238 -0.10 -7.83 -16.37
N ILE A 239 -1.29 -8.35 -16.68
CA ILE A 239 -1.60 -9.78 -16.56
C ILE A 239 -0.64 -10.60 -17.44
N ARG A 240 -0.35 -10.11 -18.65
CA ARG A 240 0.60 -10.75 -19.59
C ARG A 240 2.03 -10.73 -19.07
N ARG A 241 2.48 -9.62 -18.47
CA ARG A 241 3.82 -9.46 -17.90
C ARG A 241 4.01 -10.29 -16.64
N THR A 242 3.00 -10.36 -15.78
CA THR A 242 3.07 -11.09 -14.50
C THR A 242 2.87 -12.59 -14.66
N SER A 243 2.23 -13.06 -15.74
CA SER A 243 2.02 -14.48 -15.95
C SER A 243 3.29 -15.23 -16.33
N ASN A 244 4.33 -14.59 -16.89
CA ASN A 244 5.55 -15.25 -17.38
C ASN A 244 5.29 -16.47 -18.29
N MET A 245 4.05 -16.66 -18.77
CA MET A 245 3.66 -17.82 -19.55
C MET A 245 4.01 -17.54 -21.00
N GLY A 246 4.94 -18.34 -21.51
CA GLY A 246 5.20 -18.44 -22.95
C GLY A 246 3.87 -18.68 -23.68
N GLU A 247 3.61 -17.81 -24.64
CA GLU A 247 2.41 -17.70 -25.48
C GLU A 247 1.08 -17.41 -24.77
N PRO A 248 0.36 -16.34 -25.19
CA PRO A 248 -0.89 -15.96 -24.56
C PRO A 248 -2.00 -16.97 -24.87
N PRO A 249 -2.93 -17.27 -23.93
CA PRO A 249 -4.27 -17.66 -24.35
C PRO A 249 -4.84 -16.52 -25.20
N LEU A 250 -5.35 -16.83 -26.39
CA LEU A 250 -6.07 -15.92 -27.28
C LEU A 250 -7.33 -15.42 -26.58
N VAL A 251 -7.20 -14.44 -25.69
CA VAL A 251 -8.34 -13.72 -25.15
C VAL A 251 -8.63 -12.57 -26.10
N ASN A 252 -9.82 -12.59 -26.69
CA ASN A 252 -10.32 -11.53 -27.55
C ASN A 252 -10.31 -10.20 -26.78
N LEU A 253 -9.45 -9.26 -27.21
CA LEU A 253 -9.30 -7.95 -26.58
C LEU A 253 -10.65 -7.21 -26.44
N GLN A 254 -11.56 -7.44 -27.38
CA GLN A 254 -12.88 -6.84 -27.39
C GLN A 254 -13.78 -7.37 -26.26
N GLU A 255 -13.75 -8.69 -26.01
CA GLU A 255 -14.51 -9.32 -24.92
C GLU A 255 -13.99 -8.92 -23.54
N ALA A 256 -12.67 -8.84 -23.38
CA ALA A 256 -12.06 -8.34 -22.16
C ALA A 256 -12.38 -6.86 -21.92
N THR A 257 -12.31 -6.03 -22.96
CA THR A 257 -12.67 -4.62 -22.87
C THR A 257 -14.13 -4.46 -22.46
N GLU A 258 -15.04 -5.24 -23.03
CA GLU A 258 -16.46 -5.20 -22.67
C GLU A 258 -16.70 -5.76 -21.25
N PHE A 259 -15.96 -6.78 -20.82
CA PHE A 259 -15.97 -7.26 -19.44
C PHE A 259 -15.51 -6.16 -18.47
N PHE A 260 -14.40 -5.47 -18.73
CA PHE A 260 -13.93 -4.37 -17.88
C PHE A 260 -14.86 -3.17 -17.91
N LYS A 261 -15.46 -2.84 -19.06
CA LYS A 261 -16.50 -1.81 -19.16
C LYS A 261 -17.72 -2.18 -18.32
N ASN A 262 -18.18 -3.42 -18.36
CA ASN A 262 -19.31 -3.89 -17.57
C ASN A 262 -18.97 -3.99 -16.08
N LEU A 263 -17.76 -4.46 -15.73
CA LEU A 263 -17.26 -4.48 -14.37
C LEU A 263 -17.13 -3.07 -13.80
N ALA A 264 -16.71 -2.10 -14.61
CA ALA A 264 -16.63 -0.71 -14.18
C ALA A 264 -17.98 -0.01 -14.17
N ARG A 265 -18.89 -0.27 -15.10
CA ARG A 265 -20.30 0.15 -15.00
C ARG A 265 -20.88 -0.39 -13.69
N PHE A 266 -20.61 -1.66 -13.37
CA PHE A 266 -20.96 -2.25 -12.09
C PHE A 266 -20.28 -1.52 -10.92
N TYR A 267 -18.98 -1.23 -10.95
CA TYR A 267 -18.26 -0.47 -9.90
C TYR A 267 -18.54 1.05 -9.90
N VAL A 268 -19.27 1.59 -10.87
CA VAL A 268 -19.74 2.99 -10.91
C VAL A 268 -21.18 3.05 -10.42
N GLN A 269 -21.98 2.01 -10.68
CA GLN A 269 -23.32 1.82 -10.13
C GLN A 269 -23.30 1.29 -8.69
N ALA A 270 -22.32 0.45 -8.35
CA ALA A 270 -22.17 -0.16 -7.03
C ALA A 270 -21.79 0.84 -5.93
N PRO A 271 -21.08 1.95 -6.14
CA PRO A 271 -20.96 3.05 -5.18
C PRO A 271 -22.32 3.62 -4.82
N PHE A 272 -23.27 3.73 -5.74
CA PHE A 272 -24.63 4.13 -5.39
C PHE A 272 -25.36 3.10 -4.50
N LEU A 273 -24.87 1.86 -4.43
CA LEU A 273 -25.38 0.82 -3.50
C LEU A 273 -24.50 0.67 -2.24
N THR A 274 -23.19 0.80 -2.35
CA THR A 274 -22.20 0.56 -1.28
C THR A 274 -21.87 1.82 -0.50
N PHE A 275 -21.95 3.01 -1.10
CA PHE A 275 -21.71 4.29 -0.45
C PHE A 275 -22.83 4.66 0.53
N PRO A 276 -24.15 4.49 0.20
CA PRO A 276 -25.22 4.61 1.19
C PRO A 276 -25.11 3.55 2.27
N VAL A 277 -24.71 2.32 1.95
CA VAL A 277 -24.48 1.25 2.94
C VAL A 277 -23.31 1.60 3.87
N THR A 278 -22.22 2.18 3.35
CA THR A 278 -21.06 2.60 4.15
C THR A 278 -21.38 3.84 5.00
N LEU A 279 -22.13 4.80 4.46
CA LEU A 279 -22.64 5.97 5.19
C LEU A 279 -23.69 5.58 6.23
N THR A 280 -24.59 4.65 5.91
CA THR A 280 -25.62 4.14 6.83
C THR A 280 -24.97 3.30 7.93
N ALA A 281 -23.99 2.46 7.60
CA ALA A 281 -23.16 1.79 8.59
C ALA A 281 -22.43 2.81 9.46
N GLY A 282 -21.80 3.83 8.87
CA GLY A 282 -21.14 4.92 9.61
C GLY A 282 -22.09 5.73 10.49
N TRP A 283 -23.33 5.95 10.06
CA TRP A 283 -24.37 6.69 10.78
C TRP A 283 -25.01 5.86 11.91
N LEU A 284 -25.29 4.57 11.67
CA LEU A 284 -25.72 3.61 12.70
C LEU A 284 -24.61 3.40 13.75
N VAL A 285 -23.34 3.45 13.32
CA VAL A 285 -22.16 3.50 14.20
C VAL A 285 -22.12 4.78 15.02
N PHE A 286 -22.45 5.95 14.44
CA PHE A 286 -22.51 7.22 15.15
C PHE A 286 -23.64 7.27 16.20
N LYS A 287 -24.78 6.60 15.94
CA LYS A 287 -25.92 6.53 16.87
C LYS A 287 -25.80 5.48 17.99
N GLY A 288 -24.75 4.64 17.99
CA GLY A 288 -24.56 3.63 19.04
C GLY A 288 -25.48 2.42 18.94
N GLU A 289 -26.11 2.17 17.78
CA GLU A 289 -27.05 1.05 17.59
C GLU A 289 -26.32 -0.28 17.30
N THR A 290 -25.74 -0.86 18.36
CA THR A 290 -24.81 -2.00 18.29
C THR A 290 -25.35 -3.30 17.70
N ARG A 291 -26.67 -3.54 17.74
CA ARG A 291 -27.30 -4.77 17.22
C ARG A 291 -27.43 -4.76 15.70
N GLN A 292 -27.80 -3.61 15.13
CA GLN A 292 -27.96 -3.47 13.68
C GLN A 292 -26.61 -3.47 12.97
N VAL A 293 -25.58 -2.87 13.56
CA VAL A 293 -24.23 -2.79 12.97
C VAL A 293 -23.53 -4.15 12.87
N LYS A 294 -23.81 -5.12 13.76
CA LYS A 294 -23.26 -6.49 13.63
C LYS A 294 -23.85 -7.21 12.41
N THR A 295 -25.16 -7.11 12.24
CA THR A 295 -25.86 -7.69 11.09
C THR A 295 -25.46 -7.00 9.79
N PHE A 296 -25.31 -5.68 9.83
CA PHE A 296 -24.95 -4.86 8.67
C PHE A 296 -23.47 -4.97 8.29
N GLY A 297 -22.56 -5.07 9.25
CA GLY A 297 -21.13 -5.29 9.01
C GLY A 297 -20.84 -6.69 8.45
N LEU A 298 -21.58 -7.71 8.90
CA LEU A 298 -21.54 -9.05 8.32
C LEU A 298 -22.13 -9.05 6.90
N ALA A 299 -23.27 -8.41 6.69
CA ALA A 299 -23.86 -8.25 5.35
C ALA A 299 -22.96 -7.45 4.42
N PHE A 300 -22.29 -6.39 4.91
CA PHE A 300 -21.33 -5.59 4.14
C PHE A 300 -20.11 -6.43 3.73
N LEU A 301 -19.49 -7.14 4.68
CA LEU A 301 -18.39 -8.08 4.42
C LEU A 301 -18.77 -9.20 3.45
N LEU A 302 -20.02 -9.68 3.50
CA LEU A 302 -20.56 -10.69 2.58
C LEU A 302 -21.01 -10.10 1.23
N SER A 303 -21.27 -8.79 1.16
CA SER A 303 -21.69 -8.07 -0.05
C SER A 303 -20.52 -7.44 -0.82
N GLN A 304 -19.34 -7.33 -0.21
CA GLN A 304 -18.12 -7.07 -0.96
C GLN A 304 -17.96 -8.22 -1.95
N PRO A 305 -17.84 -7.97 -3.25
CA PRO A 305 -17.65 -9.04 -4.20
C PRO A 305 -16.39 -9.79 -3.81
N LEU A 306 -16.59 -11.01 -3.29
CA LEU A 306 -15.57 -11.99 -2.98
C LEU A 306 -14.48 -11.96 -4.05
N ILE A 307 -13.23 -11.85 -3.60
CA ILE A 307 -12.09 -12.65 -4.06
C ILE A 307 -12.23 -13.09 -5.53
N LEU A 308 -11.68 -12.29 -6.45
CA LEU A 308 -11.23 -12.67 -7.79
C LEU A 308 -11.86 -13.97 -8.34
N LYS A 309 -13.11 -13.89 -8.79
CA LYS A 309 -13.67 -14.89 -9.70
C LYS A 309 -13.28 -14.50 -11.13
N LEU A 310 -12.16 -15.02 -11.61
CA LEU A 310 -11.84 -15.01 -13.05
C LEU A 310 -12.65 -16.15 -13.70
N MET A 311 -13.71 -15.79 -14.43
CA MET A 311 -14.30 -16.71 -15.40
C MET A 311 -13.34 -16.81 -16.59
N VAL A 312 -12.76 -17.99 -16.81
CA VAL A 312 -12.02 -18.28 -18.03
C VAL A 312 -13.01 -18.91 -19.00
N VAL A 313 -13.28 -18.20 -20.11
CA VAL A 313 -14.03 -18.75 -21.23
C VAL A 313 -13.08 -19.64 -22.01
N THR A 314 -13.36 -20.94 -22.09
CA THR A 314 -12.61 -21.84 -22.98
C THR A 314 -13.20 -21.79 -24.39
N LEU A 315 -12.36 -22.12 -25.39
CA LEU A 315 -12.68 -22.06 -26.84
C LEU A 315 -13.92 -22.88 -27.27
N ASP A 316 -14.43 -23.76 -26.41
CA ASP A 316 -15.62 -24.58 -26.62
C ASP A 316 -16.91 -23.96 -26.05
N GLY A 317 -16.87 -22.71 -25.57
CA GLY A 317 -18.03 -22.04 -24.98
C GLY A 317 -18.42 -22.57 -23.60
N THR A 318 -17.59 -23.42 -22.97
CA THR A 318 -17.82 -23.85 -21.59
C THR A 318 -17.23 -22.85 -20.59
N TYR A 319 -18.04 -22.47 -19.59
CA TYR A 319 -17.58 -21.61 -18.49
C TYR A 319 -16.90 -22.47 -17.44
N LYS A 320 -15.57 -22.39 -17.33
CA LYS A 320 -14.84 -23.00 -16.21
C LYS A 320 -14.50 -21.94 -15.17
N LEU A 321 -15.02 -22.16 -13.96
CA LEU A 321 -14.71 -21.33 -12.81
C LEU A 321 -13.30 -21.67 -12.31
N ALA A 322 -12.31 -20.87 -12.66
CA ALA A 322 -10.99 -20.95 -12.05
C ALA A 322 -10.98 -20.10 -10.77
N VAL A 323 -11.07 -20.76 -9.61
CA VAL A 323 -10.95 -20.07 -8.31
C VAL A 323 -9.48 -20.04 -7.93
N TYR A 324 -8.83 -18.88 -8.09
CA TYR A 324 -7.48 -18.65 -7.58
C TYR A 324 -7.55 -18.39 -6.08
N TYR A 325 -7.28 -19.41 -5.26
CA TYR A 325 -7.09 -19.26 -3.82
C TYR A 325 -5.62 -18.99 -3.49
N TRP A 326 -5.29 -17.77 -3.04
CA TRP A 326 -4.00 -17.44 -2.41
C TRP A 326 -4.07 -17.39 -0.87
N MET A 327 -4.98 -18.17 -0.26
CA MET A 327 -5.04 -18.34 1.21
C MET A 327 -5.23 -19.80 1.66
N PHE A 328 -5.13 -20.78 0.76
CA PHE A 328 -5.44 -22.18 1.08
C PHE A 328 -4.38 -22.96 1.92
N PRO A 329 -3.07 -22.64 1.93
CA PRO A 329 -2.11 -23.42 2.70
C PRO A 329 -2.21 -23.25 4.23
N LEU A 330 -2.78 -22.15 4.73
CA LEU A 330 -2.86 -21.89 6.18
C LEU A 330 -4.05 -22.59 6.86
N ILE A 331 -5.09 -22.95 6.10
CA ILE A 331 -6.27 -23.63 6.64
C ILE A 331 -6.07 -25.16 6.68
N LEU A 332 -5.23 -25.70 5.78
CA LEU A 332 -4.89 -27.14 5.75
C LEU A 332 -3.77 -27.55 6.72
N ALA A 333 -3.03 -26.61 7.31
CA ALA A 333 -1.96 -26.92 8.26
C ALA A 333 -2.44 -27.41 9.65
N GLY A 334 -3.74 -27.62 9.86
CA GLY A 334 -4.25 -28.43 10.98
C GLY A 334 -4.00 -27.92 12.40
N ALA A 335 -3.51 -26.69 12.59
CA ALA A 335 -3.26 -26.12 13.91
C ALA A 335 -4.49 -25.33 14.42
N VAL A 336 -5.57 -26.05 14.74
CA VAL A 336 -6.60 -25.53 15.65
C VAL A 336 -6.17 -25.91 17.07
N PRO A 337 -5.76 -24.98 17.95
CA PRO A 337 -5.56 -25.31 19.35
C PRO A 337 -6.92 -25.70 19.93
N LYS A 338 -7.07 -26.93 20.43
CA LYS A 338 -8.21 -27.33 21.25
C LYS A 338 -8.16 -26.52 22.55
N PHE A 339 -8.87 -25.40 22.60
CA PHE A 339 -9.09 -24.67 23.84
C PHE A 339 -10.05 -25.48 24.73
N LYS A 340 -9.51 -26.09 25.79
CA LYS A 340 -10.31 -26.59 26.91
C LYS A 340 -10.90 -25.38 27.64
N THR A 341 -12.21 -25.24 27.60
CA THR A 341 -12.94 -24.29 28.46
C THR A 341 -12.86 -24.76 29.91
N CYS A 342 -12.03 -24.11 30.73
CA CYS A 342 -12.11 -24.24 32.19
C CYS A 342 -13.31 -23.42 32.70
N ARG A 343 -14.36 -24.10 33.17
CA ARG A 343 -15.45 -23.46 33.93
C ARG A 343 -14.97 -23.14 35.35
N PHE A 344 -14.86 -21.86 35.69
CA PHE A 344 -14.77 -21.44 37.09
C PHE A 344 -16.18 -21.52 37.72
N LYS A 345 -16.35 -22.40 38.71
CA LYS A 345 -17.50 -22.39 39.61
C LYS A 345 -17.28 -21.29 40.64
N GLY A 346 -18.00 -20.18 40.53
CA GLY A 346 -18.16 -19.24 41.65
C GLY A 346 -19.08 -19.88 42.70
N LYS A 347 -18.62 -19.95 43.96
CA LYS A 347 -19.50 -20.19 45.10
C LYS A 347 -20.25 -18.88 45.40
N PRO A 348 -21.57 -18.91 45.67
CA PRO A 348 -22.29 -17.72 46.12
C PRO A 348 -21.87 -17.36 47.55
N ALA A 349 -21.77 -16.06 47.80
CA ALA A 349 -21.73 -15.46 49.13
C ALA A 349 -23.16 -15.20 49.62
#